data_AF-A0A800MTZ0-F1
#
_entry.id   AF-A0A800MTZ0-F1
#
_cell.length_a   1.000
_cell.length_b   1.000
_cell.length_c   1.000
_cell.angle_alpha   90.00
_cell.angle_beta   90.00
_cell.angle_gamma   90.00
#
_symmetry.space_group_name_H-M   'P 1'
#
loop_
_entity.id
_entity.type
_entity.pdbx_description
1 polymer ?
#
loop_
_entity_poly.entity_id
_entity_poly.type
_entity_poly.pdbx_seq_one_letter_code
_entity_poly.pdbx_strand_id
1 'polypeptide(L)'
;MWKASLLIFLILSGVISGMLLWQWQAYSERAIALESSGAITQEITVETHLKELKITQKLYGLKARKEYRLDIPDTLYKWNCKSGTGKACDSADESTYTFFSADDRMIFEYTVPINEKKKAFLLTDWFVKVHGIKAEGLSISISDSFKREGSWAAGIRLKAQKKLDHIDYYYFEGYGNVPSLYWQKEPLLKTALNNADAYTADIRAASLDFKKLNDIGNFPFMSIILTHRYPEYTDETILIASPHIKVDQLEKKLIALQFYRKFSDDSPDWIIDAFTAGLLDLKPGSTKGSIALKELQGELTEHELKEFLINVFQADSLNAEKLDKLLGNAKGLHTQFFTMNIKNEAPLVPLYFQEEKKLLVSGAEKASINLVYRDGKIFLPFTAAMQALGYEVKILSGEETMLVSKGNNSYRFYLNKNVFIYNEEDYGLLINPLTRQNGTVWMEIQWFKALFGVAAEEREGGIHLTP
;
A
#
# COMPACT_ATOMS: atom_id res chain seq x y z
N MET A 1 -35.75 3.39 60.06
CA MET A 1 -34.52 3.19 59.24
C MET A 1 -34.63 2.02 58.26
N TRP A 2 -35.19 0.86 58.65
CA TRP A 2 -35.36 -0.29 57.75
C TRP A 2 -36.18 0.00 56.48
N LYS A 3 -37.33 0.69 56.59
CA LYS A 3 -38.17 1.01 55.42
C LYS A 3 -37.45 1.84 54.34
N ALA A 4 -36.60 2.79 54.75
CA ALA A 4 -35.80 3.60 53.82
C ALA A 4 -34.67 2.77 53.19
N SER A 5 -34.01 1.91 53.95
CA SER A 5 -32.96 1.02 53.45
C SER A 5 -33.50 -0.05 52.48
N LEU A 6 -34.70 -0.58 52.75
CA LEU A 6 -35.38 -1.53 51.86
C LEU A 6 -35.78 -0.88 50.53
N LEU A 7 -36.23 0.37 50.58
CA LEU A 7 -36.63 1.13 49.40
C LEU A 7 -35.43 1.49 48.53
N ILE A 8 -34.30 1.87 49.14
CA ILE A 8 -33.03 2.09 48.43
C ILE A 8 -32.52 0.80 47.80
N PHE A 9 -32.59 -0.34 48.50
CA PHE A 9 -32.17 -1.64 47.97
C PHE A 9 -33.01 -2.06 46.75
N LEU A 10 -34.33 -1.87 46.80
CA LEU A 10 -35.22 -2.16 45.67
C LEU A 10 -34.94 -1.27 44.46
N ILE A 11 -34.66 0.02 44.67
CA ILE A 11 -34.30 0.94 43.59
C ILE A 11 -32.96 0.53 42.96
N LEU A 12 -31.94 0.25 43.77
CA LEU A 12 -30.63 -0.20 43.28
C LEU A 12 -30.73 -1.52 42.51
N SER A 13 -31.50 -2.49 43.02
CA SER A 13 -31.74 -3.74 42.31
C SER A 13 -32.45 -3.51 40.97
N GLY A 14 -33.44 -2.61 40.92
CA GLY A 14 -34.13 -2.25 39.68
C GLY A 14 -33.19 -1.62 38.66
N VAL A 15 -32.31 -0.71 39.09
CA VAL A 15 -31.32 -0.07 38.21
C VAL A 15 -30.30 -1.09 37.69
N ILE A 16 -29.79 -1.97 38.54
CA ILE A 16 -28.82 -3.02 38.15
C ILE A 16 -29.47 -4.00 37.18
N SER A 17 -30.70 -4.47 37.45
CA SER A 17 -31.43 -5.36 36.56
C SER A 17 -31.74 -4.68 35.21
N GLY A 18 -32.10 -3.40 35.21
CA GLY A 18 -32.30 -2.62 33.99
C GLY A 18 -31.02 -2.49 33.15
N MET A 19 -29.88 -2.21 33.80
CA MET A 19 -28.57 -2.15 33.12
C MET A 19 -28.15 -3.51 32.56
N LEU A 20 -28.36 -4.60 33.30
CA LEU A 20 -28.05 -5.95 32.84
C LEU A 20 -28.93 -6.37 31.66
N LEU A 21 -30.22 -6.05 31.70
CA LEU A 21 -31.13 -6.29 30.58
C LEU A 21 -30.72 -5.49 29.34
N TRP A 22 -30.32 -4.23 29.52
CA TRP A 22 -29.86 -3.40 28.42
C TRP A 22 -28.54 -3.89 27.82
N GLN A 23 -27.58 -4.31 28.67
CA GLN A 23 -26.33 -4.94 28.22
C GLN A 23 -26.59 -6.25 27.48
N TRP A 24 -27.51 -7.07 27.98
CA TRP A 24 -27.91 -8.33 27.35
C TRP A 24 -28.60 -8.09 26.00
N GLN A 25 -29.50 -7.11 25.93
CA GLN A 25 -30.21 -6.76 24.71
C GLN A 25 -29.24 -6.23 23.64
N ALA A 26 -28.35 -5.30 24.00
CA ALA A 26 -27.32 -4.77 23.08
C ALA A 26 -26.36 -5.88 22.58
N TYR A 27 -26.01 -6.84 23.44
CA TYR A 27 -25.22 -8.01 23.03
C TYR A 27 -26.01 -8.92 22.07
N SER A 28 -27.29 -9.18 22.37
CA SER A 28 -28.15 -10.04 21.55
C SER A 28 -28.48 -9.42 20.19
N GLU A 29 -28.73 -8.11 20.11
CA GLU A 29 -28.97 -7.41 18.84
C GLU A 29 -27.71 -7.42 17.96
N ARG A 30 -26.51 -7.31 18.56
CA ARG A 30 -25.24 -7.45 17.83
C ARG A 30 -25.04 -8.87 17.33
N ALA A 31 -25.35 -9.88 18.12
CA ALA A 31 -25.30 -11.29 17.72
C ALA A 31 -26.27 -11.61 16.57
N ILE A 32 -27.51 -11.09 16.65
CA ILE A 32 -28.54 -11.27 15.61
C ILE A 32 -28.17 -10.51 14.33
N ALA A 33 -27.63 -9.28 14.44
CA ALA A 33 -27.15 -8.52 13.29
C ALA A 33 -26.03 -9.26 12.54
N LEU A 34 -25.13 -9.92 13.28
CA LEU A 34 -24.09 -10.78 12.74
C LEU A 34 -24.62 -12.08 12.11
N GLU A 35 -25.63 -12.72 12.69
CA GLU A 35 -26.30 -13.89 12.07
C GLU A 35 -27.05 -13.51 10.78
N SER A 36 -27.63 -12.31 10.71
CA SER A 36 -28.43 -11.85 9.56
C SER A 36 -27.62 -11.30 8.38
N SER A 37 -26.36 -10.89 8.59
CA SER A 37 -25.53 -10.28 7.54
C SER A 37 -24.82 -11.28 6.63
N GLY A 38 -24.79 -12.58 6.99
CA GLY A 38 -23.97 -13.58 6.30
C GLY A 38 -22.46 -13.36 6.46
N ALA A 39 -22.05 -12.47 7.38
CA ALA A 39 -20.66 -12.19 7.69
C ALA A 39 -20.04 -13.35 8.46
N ILE A 40 -18.85 -13.78 8.04
CA ILE A 40 -18.14 -14.88 8.70
C ILE A 40 -17.31 -14.31 9.84
N THR A 41 -17.48 -14.84 11.05
CA THR A 41 -16.66 -14.44 12.21
C THR A 41 -15.92 -15.61 12.83
N GLN A 42 -14.80 -15.28 13.46
CA GLN A 42 -13.89 -16.24 14.04
C GLN A 42 -13.54 -15.86 15.49
N GLU A 43 -13.74 -16.80 16.41
CA GLU A 43 -13.33 -16.70 17.81
C GLU A 43 -12.23 -17.71 18.07
N ILE A 44 -11.11 -17.29 18.65
CA ILE A 44 -10.01 -18.17 19.02
C ILE A 44 -9.75 -18.03 20.52
N THR A 45 -9.82 -19.14 21.23
CA THR A 45 -9.41 -19.25 22.63
C THR A 45 -8.10 -20.01 22.74
N VAL A 46 -7.15 -19.44 23.47
CA VAL A 46 -5.81 -19.99 23.72
C VAL A 46 -5.65 -20.21 25.22
N GLU A 47 -5.45 -21.46 25.61
CA GLU A 47 -5.11 -21.83 26.99
C GLU A 47 -3.64 -22.24 27.05
N THR A 48 -2.88 -21.60 27.93
CA THR A 48 -1.46 -21.92 28.06
C THR A 48 -1.25 -23.12 28.97
N HIS A 49 -0.36 -24.02 28.56
CA HIS A 49 0.23 -25.07 29.37
C HIS A 49 1.76 -24.97 29.33
N LEU A 50 2.45 -25.80 30.12
CA LEU A 50 3.90 -25.73 30.28
C LEU A 50 4.66 -25.78 28.93
N LYS A 51 4.29 -26.73 28.05
CA LYS A 51 4.97 -27.05 26.78
C LYS A 51 4.08 -26.96 25.55
N GLU A 52 2.82 -26.57 25.73
CA GLU A 52 1.85 -26.52 24.65
C GLU A 52 0.82 -25.41 24.87
N LEU A 53 0.21 -24.97 23.78
CA LEU A 53 -0.97 -24.12 23.78
C LEU A 53 -2.14 -24.96 23.30
N LYS A 54 -3.22 -25.01 24.08
CA LYS A 54 -4.48 -25.61 23.64
C LYS A 54 -5.33 -24.54 23.01
N ILE A 55 -5.82 -24.82 21.81
CA ILE A 55 -6.49 -23.81 20.99
C ILE A 55 -7.85 -24.34 20.60
N THR A 56 -8.86 -23.50 20.83
CA THR A 56 -10.22 -23.71 20.35
C THR A 56 -10.56 -22.59 19.40
N GLN A 57 -10.77 -22.92 18.13
CA GLN A 57 -11.12 -21.99 17.08
C GLN A 57 -12.56 -22.27 16.65
N LYS A 58 -13.43 -21.25 16.71
CA LYS A 58 -14.82 -21.35 16.29
C LYS A 58 -15.06 -20.42 15.12
N LEU A 59 -15.65 -20.95 14.06
CA LEU A 59 -16.12 -20.19 12.90
C LEU A 59 -17.64 -20.17 12.91
N TYR A 60 -18.20 -18.99 12.64
CA TYR A 60 -19.63 -18.72 12.59
C TYR A 60 -20.02 -18.12 11.23
N GLY A 61 -21.30 -18.23 10.85
CA GLY A 61 -21.82 -17.63 9.61
C GLY A 61 -21.51 -18.46 8.36
N LEU A 62 -21.18 -19.75 8.52
CA LEU A 62 -20.94 -20.66 7.40
C LEU A 62 -22.27 -21.08 6.73
N LYS A 63 -22.21 -21.38 5.44
CA LYS A 63 -23.38 -21.88 4.72
C LYS A 63 -23.62 -23.34 5.11
N ALA A 64 -24.79 -23.61 5.69
CA ALA A 64 -25.17 -24.96 6.10
C ALA A 64 -25.08 -25.95 4.92
N ARG A 65 -24.56 -27.15 5.18
CA ARG A 65 -24.37 -28.24 4.20
C ARG A 65 -23.46 -27.89 3.00
N LYS A 66 -22.74 -26.77 3.07
CA LYS A 66 -21.64 -26.50 2.15
C LYS A 66 -20.39 -27.22 2.65
N GLU A 67 -19.67 -27.81 1.72
CA GLU A 67 -18.38 -28.43 1.95
C GLU A 67 -17.26 -27.39 1.88
N TYR A 68 -16.34 -27.45 2.84
CA TYR A 68 -15.23 -26.53 2.99
C TYR A 68 -13.91 -27.29 3.04
N ARG A 69 -12.92 -26.79 2.28
CA ARG A 69 -11.55 -27.30 2.30
C ARG A 69 -10.73 -26.58 3.37
N LEU A 70 -10.05 -27.36 4.20
CA LEU A 70 -9.18 -26.88 5.26
C LEU A 70 -7.71 -26.93 4.82
N ASP A 71 -6.95 -25.97 5.29
CA ASP A 71 -5.49 -25.95 5.27
C ASP A 71 -5.01 -25.98 6.73
N ILE A 72 -4.44 -27.11 7.12
CA ILE A 72 -4.06 -27.45 8.50
C ILE A 72 -2.53 -27.46 8.54
N PRO A 73 -1.90 -26.51 9.24
CA PRO A 73 -0.45 -26.48 9.39
C PRO A 73 0.10 -27.75 10.06
N ASP A 74 1.24 -28.25 9.59
CA ASP A 74 1.95 -29.42 10.17
C ASP A 74 2.40 -29.21 11.63
N THR A 75 2.38 -27.97 12.10
CA THR A 75 2.71 -27.58 13.47
C THR A 75 1.60 -27.94 14.47
N LEU A 76 0.39 -28.26 13.99
CA LEU A 76 -0.77 -28.56 14.82
C LEU A 76 -0.86 -30.06 15.14
N TYR A 77 -1.12 -30.40 16.40
CA TYR A 77 -1.30 -31.80 16.83
C TYR A 77 -2.61 -32.00 17.59
N LYS A 78 -3.02 -33.26 17.71
CA LYS A 78 -4.25 -33.67 18.42
C LYS A 78 -5.46 -32.85 17.94
N TRP A 79 -5.50 -32.59 16.64
CA TRP A 79 -6.54 -31.75 16.06
C TRP A 79 -7.83 -32.54 15.90
N ASN A 80 -8.97 -31.87 16.08
CA ASN A 80 -10.29 -32.43 15.91
C ASN A 80 -11.26 -31.34 15.40
N CYS A 81 -12.25 -31.74 14.60
CA CYS A 81 -13.33 -30.88 14.13
C CYS A 81 -14.66 -31.32 14.76
N LYS A 82 -15.39 -30.37 15.33
CA LYS A 82 -16.74 -30.54 15.86
C LYS A 82 -17.71 -29.58 15.17
N SER A 83 -18.91 -30.06 14.92
CA SER A 83 -20.07 -29.26 14.51
C SER A 83 -20.60 -28.39 15.66
N GLY A 84 -21.54 -27.51 15.35
CA GLY A 84 -22.20 -26.67 16.36
C GLY A 84 -22.93 -27.42 17.48
N THR A 85 -23.30 -28.67 17.23
CA THR A 85 -23.94 -29.56 18.21
C THR A 85 -22.94 -30.42 18.99
N GLY A 86 -21.64 -30.23 18.77
CA GLY A 86 -20.56 -30.94 19.45
C GLY A 86 -20.25 -32.34 18.87
N LYS A 87 -20.95 -32.77 17.83
CA LYS A 87 -20.65 -34.00 17.08
C LYS A 87 -19.43 -33.79 16.18
N ALA A 88 -18.69 -34.86 15.87
CA ALA A 88 -17.62 -34.80 14.88
C ALA A 88 -18.12 -34.23 13.54
N CYS A 89 -17.27 -33.47 12.84
CA CYS A 89 -17.61 -32.95 11.52
C CYS A 89 -17.70 -34.10 10.50
N ASP A 90 -18.76 -34.09 9.67
CA ASP A 90 -18.94 -35.05 8.59
C ASP A 90 -18.21 -34.57 7.31
N SER A 91 -17.72 -35.50 6.49
CA SER A 91 -17.14 -35.25 5.16
C SER A 91 -17.91 -36.00 4.06
N ALA A 92 -17.86 -35.51 2.82
CA ALA A 92 -18.40 -36.20 1.65
C ALA A 92 -17.50 -37.36 1.17
N ASP A 93 -16.23 -37.30 1.53
CA ASP A 93 -15.17 -38.21 1.11
C ASP A 93 -14.39 -38.76 2.33
N GLU A 94 -13.43 -39.66 2.07
CA GLU A 94 -12.48 -40.12 3.10
C GLU A 94 -11.38 -39.09 3.39
N SER A 95 -11.44 -37.87 2.82
CA SER A 95 -10.43 -36.84 3.00
C SER A 95 -10.51 -36.27 4.42
N THR A 96 -9.37 -36.21 5.08
CA THR A 96 -9.23 -35.59 6.41
C THR A 96 -9.21 -34.06 6.36
N TYR A 97 -9.42 -33.44 5.20
CA TYR A 97 -9.26 -31.99 4.98
C TYR A 97 -10.50 -31.33 4.39
N THR A 98 -11.60 -32.06 4.24
CA THR A 98 -12.85 -31.53 3.69
C THR A 98 -13.98 -31.82 4.66
N PHE A 99 -14.80 -30.82 4.99
CA PHE A 99 -15.86 -30.99 5.98
C PHE A 99 -17.10 -30.17 5.64
N PHE A 100 -18.26 -30.71 6.01
CA PHE A 100 -19.52 -29.98 5.97
C PHE A 100 -19.68 -29.08 7.20
N SER A 101 -20.17 -27.86 6.96
CA SER A 101 -20.71 -27.06 8.06
C SER A 101 -22.09 -27.59 8.43
N ALA A 102 -22.19 -28.21 9.61
CA ALA A 102 -23.45 -28.51 10.25
C ALA A 102 -23.83 -27.34 11.17
N ASP A 103 -25.00 -26.76 10.92
CA ASP A 103 -25.59 -25.67 11.71
C ASP A 103 -24.71 -24.41 11.77
N ASP A 104 -24.39 -23.83 10.60
CA ASP A 104 -23.70 -22.53 10.40
C ASP A 104 -22.32 -22.32 11.07
N ARG A 105 -21.81 -23.34 11.76
CA ARG A 105 -20.60 -23.23 12.56
C ARG A 105 -19.70 -24.44 12.48
N MET A 106 -18.42 -24.21 12.72
CA MET A 106 -17.41 -25.26 12.85
C MET A 106 -16.48 -24.90 14.01
N ILE A 107 -16.13 -25.91 14.80
CA ILE A 107 -15.28 -25.79 15.97
C ILE A 107 -14.06 -26.68 15.75
N PHE A 108 -12.87 -26.10 15.79
CA PHE A 108 -11.60 -26.79 15.71
C PHE A 108 -10.92 -26.76 17.07
N GLU A 109 -10.50 -27.92 17.55
CA GLU A 109 -9.72 -28.06 18.76
C GLU A 109 -8.37 -28.67 18.39
N TYR A 110 -7.27 -28.04 18.77
CA TYR A 110 -5.93 -28.53 18.44
C TYR A 110 -4.89 -27.98 19.42
N THR A 111 -3.67 -28.50 19.31
CA THR A 111 -2.55 -28.16 20.19
C THR A 111 -1.36 -27.65 19.39
N VAL A 112 -0.75 -26.55 19.85
CA VAL A 112 0.47 -25.97 19.29
C VAL A 112 1.62 -26.19 20.28
N PRO A 113 2.73 -26.81 19.88
CA PRO A 113 3.87 -26.98 20.77
C PRO A 113 4.57 -25.65 21.01
N ILE A 114 5.04 -25.44 22.23
CA ILE A 114 5.87 -24.31 22.59
C ILE A 114 7.09 -24.77 23.36
N ASN A 115 8.24 -24.19 23.05
CA ASN A 115 9.47 -24.50 23.75
C ASN A 115 9.57 -23.65 25.03
N GLU A 116 9.38 -24.28 26.20
CA GLU A 116 9.44 -23.63 27.52
C GLU A 116 10.78 -22.90 27.79
N LYS A 117 11.86 -23.32 27.15
CA LYS A 117 13.20 -22.72 27.32
C LYS A 117 13.36 -21.42 26.53
N LYS A 118 12.53 -21.19 25.51
CA LYS A 118 12.61 -19.96 24.71
C LYS A 118 12.07 -18.79 25.52
N LYS A 119 12.83 -17.69 25.52
CA LYS A 119 12.44 -16.43 26.17
C LYS A 119 11.48 -15.58 25.33
N ALA A 120 11.35 -15.90 24.04
CA ALA A 120 10.35 -15.34 23.15
C ALA A 120 10.04 -16.32 22.01
N PHE A 121 8.85 -16.23 21.43
CA PHE A 121 8.46 -16.95 20.24
C PHE A 121 7.39 -16.19 19.46
N LEU A 122 7.31 -16.49 18.17
CA LEU A 122 6.31 -15.97 17.25
C LEU A 122 5.63 -17.18 16.59
N LEU A 123 4.31 -17.13 16.52
CA LEU A 123 3.46 -18.14 15.88
C LEU A 123 2.84 -17.52 14.64
N THR A 124 3.20 -17.98 13.44
CA THR A 124 2.73 -17.42 12.15
C THR A 124 1.63 -18.27 11.51
N ASP A 125 1.72 -19.60 11.63
CA ASP A 125 0.76 -20.57 11.10
C ASP A 125 0.28 -21.50 12.21
N TRP A 126 -0.51 -20.94 13.12
CA TRP A 126 -0.96 -21.60 14.36
C TRP A 126 -2.47 -21.84 14.40
N PHE A 127 -3.14 -21.76 13.25
CA PHE A 127 -4.58 -21.88 13.14
C PHE A 127 -5.00 -22.66 11.89
N VAL A 128 -6.22 -23.17 11.89
CA VAL A 128 -6.79 -23.87 10.74
C VAL A 128 -7.35 -22.84 9.77
N LYS A 129 -6.85 -22.82 8.53
CA LYS A 129 -7.32 -21.94 7.47
C LYS A 129 -8.47 -22.62 6.71
N VAL A 130 -9.49 -21.86 6.32
CA VAL A 130 -10.57 -22.35 5.46
C VAL A 130 -10.51 -21.66 4.11
N HIS A 131 -10.38 -22.44 3.05
CA HIS A 131 -10.15 -21.89 1.72
C HIS A 131 -11.36 -21.07 1.23
N GLY A 132 -11.09 -19.88 0.67
CA GLY A 132 -12.12 -19.00 0.11
C GLY A 132 -12.98 -18.29 1.17
N ILE A 133 -12.59 -18.33 2.44
CA ILE A 133 -13.24 -17.58 3.53
C ILE A 133 -12.32 -16.44 3.98
N LYS A 134 -12.88 -15.24 4.10
CA LYS A 134 -12.26 -14.12 4.81
C LYS A 134 -13.17 -13.74 5.97
N ALA A 135 -12.65 -13.76 7.19
CA ALA A 135 -13.42 -13.39 8.37
C ALA A 135 -13.59 -11.87 8.42
N GLU A 136 -14.83 -11.42 8.57
CA GLU A 136 -15.17 -10.01 8.81
C GLU A 136 -15.05 -9.64 10.29
N GLY A 137 -14.92 -10.61 11.19
CA GLY A 137 -14.68 -10.35 12.60
C GLY A 137 -13.79 -11.42 13.22
N LEU A 138 -12.82 -10.98 14.02
CA LEU A 138 -11.86 -11.85 14.67
C LEU A 138 -11.68 -11.45 16.13
N SER A 139 -11.75 -12.43 17.03
CA SER A 139 -11.38 -12.27 18.43
C SER A 139 -10.40 -13.35 18.88
N ILE A 140 -9.44 -12.96 19.72
CA ILE A 140 -8.48 -13.87 20.33
C ILE A 140 -8.49 -13.66 21.84
N SER A 141 -8.86 -14.68 22.59
CA SER A 141 -8.80 -14.72 24.05
C SER A 141 -7.67 -15.62 24.50
N ILE A 142 -6.81 -15.13 25.39
CA ILE A 142 -5.71 -15.91 25.97
C ILE A 142 -5.90 -16.00 27.48
N SER A 143 -5.98 -17.22 27.98
CA SER A 143 -5.99 -17.55 29.41
C SER A 143 -4.63 -18.12 29.78
N ASP A 144 -3.76 -17.27 30.33
CA ASP A 144 -2.38 -17.65 30.61
C ASP A 144 -2.18 -18.07 32.08
N SER A 145 -2.03 -19.36 32.34
CA SER A 145 -1.78 -19.90 33.68
C SER A 145 -0.30 -20.20 33.97
N PHE A 146 0.53 -20.39 32.93
CA PHE A 146 1.94 -20.83 33.07
C PHE A 146 2.98 -19.79 32.66
N LYS A 147 2.67 -18.84 31.77
CA LYS A 147 3.61 -17.86 31.21
C LYS A 147 3.35 -16.41 31.67
N ARG A 148 2.78 -16.30 32.87
CA ARG A 148 2.34 -15.07 33.56
C ARG A 148 3.41 -14.01 33.83
N GLU A 149 4.70 -14.36 33.72
CA GLU A 149 5.79 -13.38 33.83
C GLU A 149 5.96 -12.54 32.56
N GLY A 150 5.40 -13.00 31.44
CA GLY A 150 5.57 -12.41 30.11
C GLY A 150 4.42 -11.54 29.62
N SER A 151 4.45 -11.24 28.33
CA SER A 151 3.41 -10.48 27.65
C SER A 151 3.13 -11.03 26.26
N TRP A 152 1.84 -10.97 25.89
CA TRP A 152 1.33 -11.36 24.58
C TRP A 152 1.09 -10.13 23.72
N ALA A 153 1.41 -10.24 22.44
CA ALA A 153 1.04 -9.27 21.41
C ALA A 153 0.55 -10.01 20.17
N ALA A 154 -0.44 -9.47 19.47
CA ALA A 154 -0.98 -10.04 18.24
C ALA A 154 -1.06 -8.94 17.18
N GLY A 155 -1.13 -9.31 15.91
CA GLY A 155 -1.34 -8.37 14.80
C GLY A 155 -2.74 -7.73 14.75
N ILE A 156 -3.49 -7.79 15.84
CA ILE A 156 -4.80 -7.14 16.03
C ILE A 156 -4.83 -6.43 17.37
N ARG A 157 -5.78 -5.51 17.55
CA ARG A 157 -5.78 -4.56 18.67
C ARG A 157 -6.04 -5.26 19.99
N LEU A 158 -5.17 -5.03 20.98
CA LEU A 158 -5.40 -5.47 22.37
C LEU A 158 -6.48 -4.59 23.00
N LYS A 159 -7.62 -5.18 23.34
CA LYS A 159 -8.79 -4.50 23.92
C LYS A 159 -8.83 -4.59 25.44
N ALA A 160 -8.40 -5.71 26.01
CA ALA A 160 -8.34 -5.88 27.45
C ALA A 160 -7.17 -6.76 27.88
N GLN A 161 -6.57 -6.39 29.00
CA GLN A 161 -5.57 -7.19 29.71
C GLN A 161 -5.90 -7.13 31.20
N LYS A 162 -5.99 -8.30 31.86
CA LYS A 162 -6.29 -8.38 33.28
C LYS A 162 -5.47 -9.46 33.95
N LYS A 163 -4.73 -9.08 35.00
CA LYS A 163 -4.06 -10.01 35.90
C LYS A 163 -5.05 -10.50 36.95
N LEU A 164 -5.30 -11.80 37.01
CA LEU A 164 -6.15 -12.46 38.02
C LEU A 164 -5.28 -13.32 38.94
N ASP A 165 -5.86 -13.92 39.97
CA ASP A 165 -5.09 -14.66 40.97
C ASP A 165 -4.33 -15.85 40.37
N HIS A 166 -4.97 -16.58 39.45
CA HIS A 166 -4.43 -17.81 38.89
C HIS A 166 -4.08 -17.73 37.40
N ILE A 167 -4.61 -16.74 36.69
CA ILE A 167 -4.41 -16.56 35.26
C ILE A 167 -4.16 -15.10 34.91
N ASP A 168 -3.48 -14.86 33.80
CA ASP A 168 -3.42 -13.57 33.16
C ASP A 168 -4.25 -13.64 31.87
N TYR A 169 -5.26 -12.79 31.76
CA TYR A 169 -6.21 -12.79 30.66
C TYR A 169 -5.91 -11.69 29.66
N TYR A 170 -5.86 -12.04 28.37
CA TYR A 170 -5.70 -11.11 27.26
C TYR A 170 -6.85 -11.28 26.27
N TYR A 171 -7.37 -10.15 25.78
CA TYR A 171 -8.42 -10.13 24.77
C TYR A 171 -8.05 -9.19 23.64
N PHE A 172 -7.95 -9.75 22.44
CA PHE A 172 -7.69 -9.04 21.20
C PHE A 172 -8.90 -9.11 20.28
N GLU A 173 -9.16 -8.03 19.54
CA GLU A 173 -10.31 -7.93 18.62
C GLU A 173 -9.90 -7.15 17.37
N GLY A 174 -10.33 -7.63 16.20
CA GLY A 174 -10.01 -7.03 14.91
C GLY A 174 -10.81 -7.62 13.75
N TYR A 175 -10.31 -7.40 12.54
CA TYR A 175 -10.92 -7.78 11.28
C TYR A 175 -9.88 -8.52 10.42
N GLY A 176 -10.33 -9.38 9.52
CA GLY A 176 -9.45 -10.07 8.56
C GLY A 176 -8.93 -11.41 9.04
N ASN A 177 -7.77 -11.81 8.51
CA ASN A 177 -7.16 -13.11 8.78
C ASN A 177 -6.61 -13.19 10.21
N VAL A 178 -6.48 -14.42 10.73
CA VAL A 178 -5.81 -14.65 12.01
C VAL A 178 -4.35 -14.20 11.92
N PRO A 179 -3.93 -13.23 12.73
CA PRO A 179 -2.58 -12.69 12.65
C PRO A 179 -1.58 -13.61 13.37
N SER A 180 -0.31 -13.28 13.17
CA SER A 180 0.75 -13.83 13.99
C SER A 180 0.54 -13.51 15.48
N LEU A 181 0.93 -14.45 16.34
CA LEU A 181 0.85 -14.32 17.80
C LEU A 181 2.24 -14.36 18.41
N TYR A 182 2.61 -13.29 19.12
CA TYR A 182 3.90 -13.12 19.74
C TYR A 182 3.81 -13.22 21.26
N TRP A 183 4.81 -13.87 21.87
CA TRP A 183 5.02 -13.86 23.30
C TRP A 183 6.49 -13.64 23.64
N GLN A 184 6.76 -12.90 24.70
CA GLN A 184 8.07 -12.87 25.35
C GLN A 184 7.95 -12.90 26.87
N LYS A 185 9.00 -13.39 27.53
CA LYS A 185 9.09 -13.51 28.98
C LYS A 185 9.16 -12.16 29.70
N GLU A 186 9.68 -11.13 29.05
CA GLU A 186 9.83 -9.80 29.65
C GLU A 186 8.55 -8.98 29.40
N PRO A 187 7.95 -8.34 30.42
CA PRO A 187 6.74 -7.57 30.22
C PRO A 187 6.87 -6.47 29.16
N LEU A 188 5.84 -6.32 28.33
CA LEU A 188 5.76 -5.29 27.30
C LEU A 188 4.78 -4.21 27.72
N LEU A 189 5.22 -2.95 27.68
CA LEU A 189 4.36 -1.78 27.79
C LEU A 189 3.76 -1.46 26.43
N LYS A 190 2.45 -1.23 26.40
CA LYS A 190 1.71 -0.87 25.21
C LYS A 190 1.53 0.65 25.13
N THR A 191 1.86 1.23 23.98
CA THR A 191 1.53 2.61 23.59
C THR A 191 0.68 2.59 22.33
N ALA A 192 -0.49 3.24 22.35
CA ALA A 192 -1.32 3.38 21.15
C ALA A 192 -0.80 4.51 20.27
N LEU A 193 -0.71 4.26 18.96
CA LEU A 193 -0.16 5.16 17.94
C LEU A 193 -1.11 5.24 16.75
N ASN A 194 -2.13 6.10 16.82
CA ASN A 194 -3.17 6.18 15.78
C ASN A 194 -3.77 4.78 15.48
N ASN A 195 -3.52 4.21 14.29
CA ASN A 195 -3.95 2.86 13.94
C ASN A 195 -2.91 1.75 14.21
N ALA A 196 -1.85 2.01 14.96
CA ALA A 196 -0.89 1.00 15.42
C ALA A 196 -0.89 0.89 16.95
N ASP A 197 -0.42 -0.25 17.44
CA ASP A 197 -0.05 -0.45 18.84
C ASP A 197 1.46 -0.77 18.91
N ALA A 198 2.23 0.04 19.63
CA ALA A 198 3.64 -0.24 19.90
C ALA A 198 3.80 -0.95 21.26
N TYR A 199 4.62 -1.99 21.28
CA TYR A 199 4.93 -2.81 22.45
C TYR A 199 6.43 -2.76 22.70
N THR A 200 6.86 -2.37 23.90
CA THR A 200 8.28 -2.33 24.25
C THR A 200 8.53 -2.56 25.73
N ALA A 201 9.71 -3.09 26.06
CA ALA A 201 10.20 -3.15 27.43
C ALA A 201 10.99 -1.88 27.83
N ASP A 202 11.44 -1.06 26.87
CA ASP A 202 12.18 0.19 27.16
C ASP A 202 11.22 1.39 27.17
N ILE A 203 11.06 2.02 28.34
CA ILE A 203 10.19 3.20 28.53
C ILE A 203 10.60 4.36 27.60
N ARG A 204 11.86 4.48 27.21
CA ARG A 204 12.33 5.53 26.26
C ARG A 204 11.90 5.23 24.82
N ALA A 205 11.75 3.97 24.46
CA ALA A 205 11.19 3.57 23.17
C ALA A 205 9.64 3.71 23.15
N ALA A 206 9.00 3.86 24.32
CA ALA A 206 7.55 4.07 24.41
C ALA A 206 7.13 5.51 24.09
N SER A 207 8.08 6.46 23.96
CA SER A 207 7.85 7.88 23.69
C SER A 207 8.14 8.28 22.23
N LEU A 208 8.10 7.35 21.28
CA LEU A 208 8.33 7.64 19.87
C LEU A 208 7.17 8.53 19.34
N ASP A 209 7.52 9.73 18.85
CA ASP A 209 6.58 10.65 18.21
C ASP A 209 6.59 10.43 16.70
N PHE A 210 5.47 9.97 16.14
CA PHE A 210 5.30 9.63 14.73
C PHE A 210 4.54 10.73 13.99
N LYS A 211 5.05 11.95 14.05
CA LYS A 211 4.39 13.12 13.47
C LYS A 211 4.07 12.94 11.99
N LYS A 212 4.99 12.37 11.19
CA LYS A 212 4.80 12.21 9.74
C LYS A 212 3.76 11.14 9.42
N LEU A 213 3.75 10.02 10.14
CA LEU A 213 2.70 9.01 9.96
C LEU A 213 1.31 9.52 10.36
N ASN A 214 1.23 10.39 11.37
CA ASN A 214 -0.03 11.00 11.77
C ASN A 214 -0.59 11.95 10.70
N ASP A 215 0.28 12.67 9.99
CA ASP A 215 -0.10 13.62 8.94
C ASP A 215 -0.62 12.92 7.66
N ILE A 216 -0.15 11.69 7.38
CA ILE A 216 -0.49 10.94 6.16
C ILE A 216 -1.87 10.24 6.26
N GLY A 217 -2.31 9.90 7.48
CA GLY A 217 -3.62 9.31 7.75
C GLY A 217 -3.77 7.81 7.42
N ASN A 218 -4.99 7.32 7.67
CA ASN A 218 -5.50 5.93 7.54
C ASN A 218 -4.54 4.85 6.99
N PHE A 219 -3.81 4.18 7.88
CA PHE A 219 -3.04 2.96 7.57
C PHE A 219 -3.71 1.74 8.23
N PRO A 220 -3.70 0.53 7.61
CA PRO A 220 -4.16 -0.71 8.22
C PRO A 220 -3.53 -0.97 9.59
N PHE A 221 -4.27 -1.62 10.49
CA PHE A 221 -3.77 -1.85 11.84
C PHE A 221 -2.46 -2.65 11.86
N MET A 222 -1.53 -2.26 12.73
CA MET A 222 -0.26 -2.96 12.91
C MET A 222 0.19 -2.95 14.38
N SER A 223 0.73 -4.08 14.83
CA SER A 223 1.45 -4.18 16.09
C SER A 223 2.96 -4.07 15.85
N ILE A 224 3.59 -3.10 16.50
CA ILE A 224 5.03 -2.85 16.44
C ILE A 224 5.66 -3.36 17.72
N ILE A 225 6.57 -4.31 17.65
CA ILE A 225 7.21 -4.93 18.81
C ILE A 225 8.69 -4.57 18.81
N LEU A 226 9.09 -3.73 19.76
CA LEU A 226 10.45 -3.25 19.91
C LEU A 226 11.19 -4.06 20.97
N THR A 227 12.01 -5.01 20.53
CA THR A 227 12.61 -6.03 21.41
C THR A 227 13.94 -6.56 20.88
N HIS A 228 14.79 -7.03 21.79
CA HIS A 228 16.03 -7.76 21.48
C HIS A 228 15.88 -9.27 21.72
N ARG A 229 14.67 -9.73 22.09
CA ARG A 229 14.39 -11.12 22.48
C ARG A 229 14.05 -12.01 21.29
N TYR A 230 13.79 -11.43 20.12
CA TYR A 230 13.44 -12.13 18.89
C TYR A 230 14.09 -11.41 17.69
N PRO A 231 14.49 -12.12 16.62
CA PRO A 231 15.03 -11.50 15.41
C PRO A 231 14.06 -10.49 14.78
N GLU A 232 14.57 -9.61 13.92
CA GLU A 232 13.69 -8.74 13.12
C GLU A 232 12.74 -9.60 12.28
N TYR A 233 11.47 -9.20 12.24
CA TYR A 233 10.42 -9.92 11.54
C TYR A 233 9.37 -8.94 11.05
N THR A 234 8.71 -9.22 9.92
CA THR A 234 7.66 -8.36 9.39
C THR A 234 6.66 -9.20 8.62
N ASP A 235 5.37 -8.98 8.88
CA ASP A 235 4.24 -9.50 8.10
C ASP A 235 3.17 -8.41 7.87
N GLU A 236 1.98 -8.81 7.43
CA GLU A 236 0.84 -7.92 7.17
C GLU A 236 0.31 -7.17 8.41
N THR A 237 0.67 -7.57 9.61
CA THR A 237 0.04 -7.07 10.85
C THR A 237 1.00 -6.90 12.02
N ILE A 238 2.21 -7.46 11.94
CA ILE A 238 3.27 -7.38 12.95
C ILE A 238 4.57 -6.89 12.32
N LEU A 239 5.23 -5.96 13.03
CA LEU A 239 6.62 -5.57 12.79
C LEU A 239 7.41 -5.79 14.08
N ILE A 240 8.43 -6.66 14.05
CA ILE A 240 9.41 -6.82 15.13
C ILE A 240 10.70 -6.14 14.73
N ALA A 241 11.15 -5.18 15.54
CA ALA A 241 12.35 -4.40 15.28
C ALA A 241 13.19 -4.20 16.55
N SER A 242 14.44 -3.79 16.36
CA SER A 242 15.33 -3.43 17.46
C SER A 242 14.75 -2.30 18.33
N PRO A 243 14.89 -2.35 19.66
CA PRO A 243 14.45 -1.27 20.55
C PRO A 243 15.26 0.03 20.39
N HIS A 244 16.37 -0.03 19.64
CA HIS A 244 17.22 1.13 19.35
C HIS A 244 17.05 1.65 17.92
N ILE A 245 16.02 1.18 17.20
CA ILE A 245 15.70 1.73 15.87
C ILE A 245 15.38 3.23 16.00
N LYS A 246 15.90 4.03 15.07
CA LYS A 246 15.56 5.45 15.00
C LYS A 246 14.13 5.62 14.49
N VAL A 247 13.43 6.67 14.94
CA VAL A 247 12.04 6.98 14.54
C VAL A 247 11.90 7.05 13.02
N ASP A 248 12.79 7.78 12.35
CA ASP A 248 12.80 7.97 10.89
C ASP A 248 12.93 6.65 10.12
N GLN A 249 13.78 5.73 10.61
CA GLN A 249 13.95 4.41 10.02
C GLN A 249 12.72 3.53 10.24
N LEU A 250 12.08 3.64 11.40
CA LEU A 250 10.84 2.92 11.69
C LEU A 250 9.69 3.44 10.84
N GLU A 251 9.53 4.76 10.71
CA GLU A 251 8.56 5.39 9.79
C GLU A 251 8.81 4.95 8.35
N LYS A 252 10.07 4.94 7.90
CA LYS A 252 10.44 4.45 6.57
C LYS A 252 9.99 3.01 6.36
N LYS A 253 10.26 2.11 7.32
CA LYS A 253 9.83 0.70 7.24
C LYS A 253 8.30 0.58 7.19
N LEU A 254 7.58 1.33 8.01
CA LEU A 254 6.13 1.30 8.08
C LEU A 254 5.47 1.78 6.77
N ILE A 255 5.92 2.91 6.22
CA ILE A 255 5.39 3.43 4.96
C ILE A 255 5.74 2.51 3.78
N ALA A 256 6.97 2.02 3.71
CA ALA A 256 7.37 1.09 2.65
C ALA A 256 6.50 -0.18 2.66
N LEU A 257 6.23 -0.73 3.84
CA LEU A 257 5.35 -1.89 4.00
C LEU A 257 3.91 -1.62 3.54
N GLN A 258 3.41 -0.39 3.69
CA GLN A 258 2.11 -0.02 3.13
C GLN A 258 2.13 0.02 1.61
N PHE A 259 3.20 0.53 1.01
CA PHE A 259 3.32 0.48 -0.45
C PHE A 259 3.42 -0.96 -0.96
N TYR A 260 4.23 -1.81 -0.34
CA TYR A 260 4.35 -3.22 -0.74
C TYR A 260 2.98 -3.93 -0.81
N ARG A 261 2.04 -3.60 0.07
CA ARG A 261 0.68 -4.17 0.05
C ARG A 261 -0.21 -3.69 -1.09
N LYS A 262 0.06 -2.48 -1.58
CA LYS A 262 -0.76 -1.83 -2.62
C LYS A 262 -0.35 -2.32 -4.00
N PHE A 263 0.91 -2.70 -4.18
CA PHE A 263 1.38 -3.31 -5.41
C PHE A 263 1.12 -4.82 -5.41
N SER A 264 0.88 -5.38 -6.59
CA SER A 264 0.93 -6.84 -6.81
C SER A 264 2.38 -7.35 -6.70
N ASP A 265 2.56 -8.68 -6.65
CA ASP A 265 3.83 -9.40 -6.37
C ASP A 265 5.08 -8.94 -7.18
N ASP A 266 4.91 -8.19 -8.26
CA ASP A 266 5.97 -7.66 -9.14
C ASP A 266 6.30 -6.16 -8.93
N SER A 267 6.15 -5.63 -7.72
CA SER A 267 6.45 -4.22 -7.44
C SER A 267 7.94 -3.89 -7.60
N PRO A 268 8.29 -2.84 -8.36
CA PRO A 268 9.67 -2.37 -8.39
C PRO A 268 10.07 -1.67 -7.08
N ASP A 269 11.08 -2.21 -6.39
CA ASP A 269 11.61 -1.65 -5.13
C ASP A 269 11.99 -0.18 -5.22
N TRP A 270 12.46 0.28 -6.40
CA TRP A 270 12.85 1.67 -6.60
C TRP A 270 11.67 2.64 -6.51
N ILE A 271 10.45 2.21 -6.89
CA ILE A 271 9.23 3.02 -6.79
C ILE A 271 8.87 3.21 -5.32
N ILE A 272 8.86 2.10 -4.58
CA ILE A 272 8.55 2.10 -3.15
C ILE A 272 9.55 2.96 -2.39
N ASP A 273 10.84 2.82 -2.67
CA ASP A 273 11.88 3.63 -2.05
C ASP A 273 11.75 5.12 -2.41
N ALA A 274 11.46 5.47 -3.67
CA ALA A 274 11.23 6.85 -4.10
C ALA A 274 10.03 7.49 -3.39
N PHE A 275 8.88 6.81 -3.35
CA PHE A 275 7.66 7.34 -2.74
C PHE A 275 7.76 7.41 -1.21
N THR A 276 8.34 6.39 -0.60
CA THR A 276 8.59 6.39 0.85
C THR A 276 9.50 7.55 1.25
N ALA A 277 10.59 7.73 0.49
CA ALA A 277 11.50 8.83 0.73
C ALA A 277 10.86 10.21 0.47
N GLY A 278 10.08 10.33 -0.60
CA GLY A 278 9.33 11.54 -0.93
C GLY A 278 8.34 11.95 0.16
N LEU A 279 7.57 11.01 0.71
CA LEU A 279 6.62 11.28 1.81
C LEU A 279 7.31 11.67 3.12
N LEU A 280 8.53 11.17 3.35
CA LEU A 280 9.30 11.42 4.57
C LEU A 280 10.33 12.52 4.43
N ASP A 281 10.40 13.24 3.30
CA ASP A 281 11.45 14.21 3.00
C ASP A 281 12.87 13.64 3.20
N LEU A 282 13.05 12.35 2.89
CA LEU A 282 14.31 11.64 2.99
C LEU A 282 14.93 11.46 1.60
N LYS A 283 16.19 11.05 1.57
CA LYS A 283 16.84 10.62 0.34
C LYS A 283 16.50 9.14 0.06
N PRO A 284 16.10 8.77 -1.16
CA PRO A 284 15.97 7.38 -1.55
C PRO A 284 17.30 6.62 -1.35
N GLY A 285 17.23 5.34 -0.98
CA GLY A 285 18.40 4.48 -0.84
C GLY A 285 18.90 3.92 -2.18
N SER A 286 18.01 3.81 -3.16
CA SER A 286 18.29 3.30 -4.49
C SER A 286 18.68 4.41 -5.46
N THR A 287 19.60 4.11 -6.38
CA THR A 287 20.01 5.05 -7.44
C THR A 287 18.83 5.39 -8.35
N LYS A 288 18.06 4.37 -8.79
CA LYS A 288 16.91 4.58 -9.67
C LYS A 288 15.79 5.36 -8.98
N GLY A 289 15.51 5.08 -7.70
CA GLY A 289 14.55 5.85 -6.92
C GLY A 289 14.98 7.31 -6.72
N SER A 290 16.29 7.55 -6.53
CA SER A 290 16.85 8.91 -6.43
C SER A 290 16.66 9.70 -7.73
N ILE A 291 16.92 9.08 -8.88
CA ILE A 291 16.71 9.72 -10.19
C ILE A 291 15.22 9.99 -10.40
N ALA A 292 14.36 8.99 -10.15
CA ALA A 292 12.92 9.14 -10.36
C ALA A 292 12.31 10.24 -9.47
N LEU A 293 12.69 10.32 -8.19
CA LEU A 293 12.21 11.37 -7.30
C LEU A 293 12.68 12.75 -7.78
N LYS A 294 13.90 12.85 -8.32
CA LYS A 294 14.42 14.09 -8.89
C LYS A 294 13.66 14.52 -10.15
N GLU A 295 13.32 13.58 -11.03
CA GLU A 295 12.47 13.85 -12.21
C GLU A 295 11.11 14.38 -11.78
N LEU A 296 10.46 13.75 -10.79
CA LEU A 296 9.20 14.23 -10.23
C LEU A 296 9.32 15.65 -9.65
N GLN A 297 10.39 15.92 -8.89
CA GLN A 297 10.65 17.25 -8.32
C GLN A 297 11.01 18.32 -9.37
N GLY A 298 11.52 17.91 -10.53
CA GLY A 298 11.85 18.81 -11.64
C GLY A 298 10.63 19.26 -12.43
N GLU A 299 9.65 18.36 -12.61
CA GLU A 299 8.47 18.62 -13.44
C GLU A 299 7.23 19.04 -12.64
N LEU A 300 7.17 18.73 -11.34
CA LEU A 300 6.06 19.08 -10.46
C LEU A 300 6.43 20.24 -9.53
N THR A 301 5.46 21.10 -9.24
CA THR A 301 5.56 22.02 -8.11
C THR A 301 5.52 21.26 -6.77
N GLU A 302 5.98 21.89 -5.67
CA GLU A 302 5.90 21.26 -4.34
C GLU A 302 4.47 20.83 -3.96
N HIS A 303 3.47 21.62 -4.36
CA HIS A 303 2.07 21.29 -4.14
C HIS A 303 1.65 20.06 -4.96
N GLU A 304 1.92 20.06 -6.26
CA GLU A 304 1.58 18.95 -7.18
C GLU A 304 2.25 17.64 -6.73
N LEU A 305 3.53 17.69 -6.32
CA LEU A 305 4.25 16.53 -5.83
C LEU A 305 3.63 15.98 -4.54
N LYS A 306 3.31 16.87 -3.59
CA LYS A 306 2.68 16.47 -2.32
C LYS A 306 1.31 15.84 -2.56
N GLU A 307 0.49 16.47 -3.40
CA GLU A 307 -0.83 15.95 -3.77
C GLU A 307 -0.73 14.58 -4.44
N PHE A 308 0.19 14.43 -5.40
CA PHE A 308 0.47 13.16 -6.06
C PHE A 308 0.86 12.07 -5.04
N LEU A 309 1.83 12.31 -4.16
CA LEU A 309 2.30 11.32 -3.19
C LEU A 309 1.21 10.92 -2.19
N ILE A 310 0.39 11.86 -1.73
CA ILE A 310 -0.76 11.58 -0.85
C ILE A 310 -1.79 10.72 -1.58
N ASN A 311 -2.14 11.07 -2.82
CA ASN A 311 -3.11 10.31 -3.62
C ASN A 311 -2.62 8.89 -3.92
N VAL A 312 -1.32 8.73 -4.18
CA VAL A 312 -0.67 7.42 -4.35
C VAL A 312 -0.72 6.62 -3.05
N PHE A 313 -0.46 7.25 -1.90
CA PHE A 313 -0.57 6.59 -0.60
C PHE A 313 -2.01 6.17 -0.26
N GLN A 314 -3.00 6.97 -0.63
CA GLN A 314 -4.41 6.69 -0.34
C GLN A 314 -5.05 5.67 -1.29
N ALA A 315 -4.43 5.38 -2.44
CA ALA A 315 -4.97 4.41 -3.39
C ALA A 315 -5.04 2.99 -2.80
N ASP A 316 -6.15 2.27 -3.02
CA ASP A 316 -6.33 0.89 -2.52
C ASP A 316 -5.33 -0.11 -3.11
N SER A 317 -4.99 0.09 -4.38
CA SER A 317 -4.05 -0.72 -5.15
C SER A 317 -3.27 0.18 -6.11
N LEU A 318 -2.08 -0.27 -6.51
CA LEU A 318 -1.15 0.46 -7.37
C LEU A 318 -0.61 -0.45 -8.47
N ASN A 319 -0.52 0.10 -9.67
CA ASN A 319 0.20 -0.45 -10.83
C ASN A 319 0.74 0.72 -11.66
N ALA A 320 1.56 0.43 -12.68
CA ALA A 320 2.22 1.45 -13.49
C ALA A 320 1.23 2.46 -14.12
N GLU A 321 0.17 1.94 -14.75
CA GLU A 321 -0.85 2.75 -15.42
C GLU A 321 -1.61 3.67 -14.45
N LYS A 322 -1.92 3.16 -13.25
CA LYS A 322 -2.59 3.94 -12.21
C LYS A 322 -1.68 5.02 -11.66
N LEU A 323 -0.39 4.76 -11.50
CA LEU A 323 0.58 5.77 -11.12
C LEU A 323 0.69 6.88 -12.18
N ASP A 324 0.73 6.51 -13.46
CA ASP A 324 0.73 7.46 -14.57
C ASP A 324 -0.54 8.32 -14.59
N LYS A 325 -1.70 7.71 -14.35
CA LYS A 325 -2.97 8.45 -14.22
C LYS A 325 -2.98 9.41 -13.03
N LEU A 326 -2.51 8.97 -11.86
CA LEU A 326 -2.44 9.81 -10.67
C LEU A 326 -1.48 10.99 -10.86
N LEU A 327 -0.32 10.73 -11.47
CA LEU A 327 0.66 11.76 -11.80
C LEU A 327 0.10 12.75 -12.83
N GLY A 328 -0.56 12.23 -13.87
CA GLY A 328 -1.20 13.05 -14.88
C GLY A 328 -2.32 13.93 -14.33
N ASN A 329 -3.14 13.40 -13.43
CA ASN A 329 -4.19 14.17 -12.75
C ASN A 329 -3.61 15.31 -11.90
N ALA A 330 -2.50 15.08 -11.20
CA ALA A 330 -1.85 16.11 -10.39
C ALA A 330 -1.33 17.27 -11.26
N LYS A 331 -0.89 16.99 -12.50
CA LYS A 331 -0.40 18.00 -13.44
C LYS A 331 -1.48 18.58 -14.35
N GLY A 332 -2.59 17.86 -14.54
CA GLY A 332 -3.60 18.13 -15.57
C GLY A 332 -3.19 17.71 -16.98
N LEU A 333 -2.18 16.85 -17.14
CA LEU A 333 -1.62 16.42 -18.43
C LEU A 333 -1.44 14.89 -18.49
N HIS A 334 -1.28 14.31 -19.67
CA HIS A 334 -1.03 12.86 -19.78
C HIS A 334 0.47 12.53 -19.59
N THR A 335 0.79 11.36 -19.03
CA THR A 335 2.15 10.83 -18.97
C THR A 335 2.15 9.30 -18.96
N GLN A 336 3.28 8.69 -19.29
CA GLN A 336 3.52 7.24 -19.30
C GLN A 336 4.80 6.87 -18.53
N PHE A 337 5.27 7.76 -17.65
CA PHE A 337 6.54 7.65 -16.97
C PHE A 337 6.73 6.31 -16.24
N PHE A 338 5.78 5.87 -15.43
CA PHE A 338 5.89 4.63 -14.68
C PHE A 338 5.75 3.40 -15.58
N THR A 339 4.83 3.44 -16.55
CA THR A 339 4.65 2.34 -17.52
C THR A 339 5.93 2.12 -18.34
N MET A 340 6.60 3.20 -18.75
CA MET A 340 7.87 3.13 -19.49
C MET A 340 9.05 2.65 -18.62
N ASN A 341 8.98 2.83 -17.30
CA ASN A 341 10.10 2.61 -16.38
C ASN A 341 9.95 1.42 -15.43
N ILE A 342 8.84 0.68 -15.51
CA ILE A 342 8.50 -0.37 -14.55
C ILE A 342 9.56 -1.47 -14.43
N LYS A 343 10.30 -1.75 -15.52
CA LYS A 343 11.38 -2.75 -15.52
C LYS A 343 12.61 -2.25 -14.76
N ASN A 344 13.05 -2.99 -13.75
CA ASN A 344 14.17 -2.59 -12.88
C ASN A 344 15.48 -2.29 -13.63
N GLU A 345 15.87 -3.17 -14.55
CA GLU A 345 17.20 -3.15 -15.21
C GLU A 345 17.31 -2.15 -16.38
N ALA A 346 16.18 -1.63 -16.88
CA ALA A 346 16.19 -0.67 -17.98
C ALA A 346 16.63 0.72 -17.49
N PRO A 347 17.43 1.45 -18.29
CA PRO A 347 17.70 2.88 -18.06
C PRO A 347 16.40 3.65 -17.89
N LEU A 348 16.41 4.62 -16.96
CA LEU A 348 15.24 5.42 -16.68
C LEU A 348 14.97 6.37 -17.86
N VAL A 349 13.78 6.26 -18.46
CA VAL A 349 13.23 7.22 -19.41
C VAL A 349 12.78 8.47 -18.63
N PRO A 350 13.25 9.68 -18.98
CA PRO A 350 12.91 10.91 -18.27
C PRO A 350 11.40 11.14 -18.17
N LEU A 351 10.96 11.91 -17.17
CA LEU A 351 9.58 12.35 -17.05
C LEU A 351 9.28 13.43 -18.08
N TYR A 352 8.14 13.30 -18.72
CA TYR A 352 7.57 14.32 -19.60
C TYR A 352 6.06 14.15 -19.61
N PHE A 353 5.38 15.25 -19.93
CA PHE A 353 3.93 15.27 -20.08
C PHE A 353 3.54 15.50 -21.53
N GLN A 354 2.37 15.01 -21.90
CA GLN A 354 1.83 15.12 -23.24
C GLN A 354 0.41 15.66 -23.23
N GLU A 355 0.10 16.43 -24.25
CA GLU A 355 -1.26 16.91 -24.51
C GLU A 355 -1.50 17.00 -26.02
N GLU A 356 -2.66 16.52 -26.46
CA GLU A 356 -3.10 16.72 -27.83
C GLU A 356 -3.68 18.13 -27.99
N LYS A 357 -3.12 18.91 -28.92
CA LYS A 357 -3.57 20.25 -29.24
C LYS A 357 -3.75 20.40 -30.75
N LYS A 358 -4.62 21.32 -31.14
CA LYS A 358 -4.73 21.75 -32.54
C LYS A 358 -3.50 22.56 -32.93
N LEU A 359 -3.00 22.33 -34.14
CA LEU A 359 -1.94 23.09 -34.77
C LEU A 359 -2.55 24.09 -35.76
N LEU A 360 -2.39 25.37 -35.49
CA LEU A 360 -2.90 26.46 -36.32
C LEU A 360 -1.76 27.18 -37.01
N VAL A 361 -1.86 27.38 -38.32
CA VAL A 361 -0.90 28.16 -39.10
C VAL A 361 -1.61 29.37 -39.67
N SER A 362 -1.19 30.58 -39.25
CA SER A 362 -1.85 31.84 -39.64
C SER A 362 -3.37 31.83 -39.40
N GLY A 363 -3.81 31.21 -38.30
CA GLY A 363 -5.22 31.13 -37.89
C GLY A 363 -6.02 29.97 -38.51
N ALA A 364 -5.49 29.26 -39.51
CA ALA A 364 -6.14 28.08 -40.07
C ALA A 364 -5.67 26.80 -39.36
N GLU A 365 -6.60 25.98 -38.91
CA GLU A 365 -6.32 24.64 -38.38
C GLU A 365 -5.71 23.76 -39.49
N LYS A 366 -4.57 23.13 -39.18
CA LYS A 366 -3.82 22.28 -40.13
C LYS A 366 -3.75 20.82 -39.72
N ALA A 367 -3.62 20.56 -38.42
CA ALA A 367 -3.48 19.22 -37.87
C ALA A 367 -3.84 19.22 -36.37
N SER A 368 -3.97 18.03 -35.79
CA SER A 368 -3.86 17.82 -34.34
C SER A 368 -2.51 17.19 -34.05
N ILE A 369 -1.80 17.69 -33.04
CA ILE A 369 -0.46 17.26 -32.68
C ILE A 369 -0.35 17.04 -31.17
N ASN A 370 0.47 16.06 -30.77
CA ASN A 370 0.84 15.90 -29.38
C ASN A 370 1.99 16.84 -29.05
N LEU A 371 1.79 17.74 -28.09
CA LEU A 371 2.86 18.52 -27.49
C LEU A 371 3.55 17.71 -26.41
N VAL A 372 4.84 17.97 -26.21
CA VAL A 372 5.61 17.43 -25.09
C VAL A 372 6.04 18.58 -24.19
N TYR A 373 5.75 18.46 -22.90
CA TYR A 373 6.17 19.38 -21.85
C TYR A 373 7.26 18.71 -21.01
N ARG A 374 8.41 19.37 -20.90
CA ARG A 374 9.56 18.89 -20.14
C ARG A 374 10.50 20.03 -19.78
N ASP A 375 11.06 20.04 -18.57
CA ASP A 375 12.00 21.03 -18.06
C ASP A 375 11.45 22.47 -18.19
N GLY A 376 10.13 22.64 -18.04
CA GLY A 376 9.42 23.91 -18.24
C GLY A 376 9.35 24.39 -19.70
N LYS A 377 9.68 23.53 -20.66
CA LYS A 377 9.74 23.83 -22.10
C LYS A 377 8.67 23.05 -22.86
N ILE A 378 8.26 23.63 -23.99
CA ILE A 378 7.27 23.05 -24.91
C ILE A 378 7.98 22.59 -26.18
N PHE A 379 7.76 21.34 -26.54
CA PHE A 379 8.31 20.71 -27.72
C PHE A 379 7.21 20.33 -28.70
N LEU A 380 7.42 20.66 -29.97
CA LEU A 380 6.54 20.27 -31.07
C LEU A 380 7.13 19.07 -31.82
N PRO A 381 6.28 18.19 -32.36
CA PRO A 381 6.72 17.18 -33.31
C PRO A 381 7.19 17.89 -34.59
N PHE A 382 8.51 17.94 -34.77
CA PHE A 382 9.17 18.79 -35.75
C PHE A 382 8.67 18.52 -37.17
N THR A 383 8.58 17.26 -37.56
CA THR A 383 8.12 16.85 -38.89
C THR A 383 6.71 17.35 -39.18
N ALA A 384 5.76 17.17 -38.25
CA ALA A 384 4.37 17.59 -38.43
C ALA A 384 4.25 19.12 -38.46
N ALA A 385 4.99 19.83 -37.59
CA ALA A 385 5.02 21.29 -37.56
C ALA A 385 5.55 21.89 -38.87
N MET A 386 6.65 21.36 -39.40
CA MET A 386 7.25 21.82 -40.65
C MET A 386 6.37 21.51 -41.86
N GLN A 387 5.74 20.34 -41.91
CA GLN A 387 4.78 19.98 -42.96
C GLN A 387 3.56 20.92 -42.95
N ALA A 388 3.04 21.27 -41.78
CA ALA A 388 1.94 22.23 -41.64
C ALA A 388 2.32 23.64 -42.11
N LEU A 389 3.58 24.03 -41.94
CA LEU A 389 4.16 25.27 -42.48
C LEU A 389 4.43 25.22 -44.00
N GLY A 390 4.18 24.09 -44.66
CA GLY A 390 4.38 23.89 -46.09
C GLY A 390 5.82 23.56 -46.49
N TYR A 391 6.62 23.02 -45.56
CA TYR A 391 7.94 22.46 -45.88
C TYR A 391 7.83 20.98 -46.25
N GLU A 392 8.67 20.54 -47.18
CA GLU A 392 8.94 19.12 -47.38
C GLU A 392 9.98 18.65 -46.37
N VAL A 393 9.71 17.52 -45.70
CA VAL A 393 10.62 16.91 -44.73
C VAL A 393 10.99 15.51 -45.21
N LYS A 394 12.29 15.24 -45.38
CA LYS A 394 12.81 13.91 -45.75
C LYS A 394 13.83 13.45 -44.71
N ILE A 395 13.63 12.26 -44.17
CA ILE A 395 14.58 11.62 -43.26
C ILE A 395 15.52 10.76 -44.10
N LEU A 396 16.82 11.00 -44.01
CA LEU A 396 17.88 10.29 -44.74
C LEU A 396 18.72 9.43 -43.80
N SER A 397 19.41 8.43 -44.39
CA SER A 397 20.52 7.65 -43.82
C SER A 397 20.35 7.20 -42.36
N GLY A 398 19.88 5.97 -42.13
CA GLY A 398 19.79 5.40 -40.76
C GLY A 398 18.98 6.25 -39.78
N GLU A 399 18.18 7.18 -40.30
CA GLU A 399 17.36 8.15 -39.60
C GLU A 399 18.10 9.26 -38.82
N GLU A 400 19.39 9.49 -39.04
CA GLU A 400 20.15 10.51 -38.29
C GLU A 400 20.21 11.88 -38.95
N THR A 401 19.80 12.00 -40.22
CA THR A 401 19.83 13.25 -40.99
C THR A 401 18.44 13.63 -41.48
N MET A 402 18.07 14.90 -41.36
CA MET A 402 16.80 15.43 -41.85
C MET A 402 17.04 16.55 -42.86
N LEU A 403 16.42 16.42 -44.04
CA LEU A 403 16.31 17.49 -45.02
C LEU A 403 14.95 18.17 -44.88
N VAL A 404 14.97 19.49 -44.79
CA VAL A 404 13.77 20.32 -44.69
C VAL A 404 13.85 21.42 -45.74
N SER A 405 12.91 21.48 -46.68
CA SER A 405 13.00 22.42 -47.80
C SER A 405 11.67 23.12 -48.09
N LYS A 406 11.74 24.40 -48.48
CA LYS A 406 10.61 25.22 -48.94
C LYS A 406 11.09 26.31 -49.88
N GLY A 407 10.64 26.27 -51.13
CA GLY A 407 11.12 27.20 -52.17
C GLY A 407 12.63 27.08 -52.36
N ASN A 408 13.34 28.21 -52.26
CA ASN A 408 14.80 28.26 -52.37
C ASN A 408 15.54 27.97 -51.06
N ASN A 409 14.81 27.70 -49.97
CA ASN A 409 15.41 27.43 -48.67
C ASN A 409 15.54 25.92 -48.44
N SER A 410 16.74 25.46 -48.11
CA SER A 410 17.05 24.07 -47.80
C SER A 410 17.86 23.99 -46.52
N TYR A 411 17.38 23.18 -45.58
CA TYR A 411 18.01 22.91 -44.30
C TYR A 411 18.41 21.43 -44.24
N ARG A 412 19.61 21.17 -43.72
CA ARG A 412 20.04 19.82 -43.33
C ARG A 412 20.38 19.81 -41.85
N PHE A 413 19.57 19.10 -41.07
CA PHE A 413 19.81 18.89 -39.65
C PHE A 413 20.39 17.50 -39.39
N TYR A 414 21.24 17.41 -38.37
CA TYR A 414 21.81 16.17 -37.87
C TYR A 414 21.32 15.95 -36.44
N LEU A 415 20.75 14.77 -36.14
CA LEU A 415 20.25 14.47 -34.79
C LEU A 415 21.37 14.25 -33.76
N ASN A 416 22.59 14.00 -34.22
CA ASN A 416 23.75 13.68 -33.40
C ASN A 416 24.89 14.73 -33.48
N LYS A 417 24.65 15.88 -34.12
CA LYS A 417 25.65 16.96 -34.23
C LYS A 417 25.03 18.30 -33.89
N ASN A 418 25.83 19.17 -33.28
CA ASN A 418 25.44 20.56 -33.02
C ASN A 418 25.80 21.45 -34.22
N VAL A 419 25.45 21.02 -35.43
CA VAL A 419 25.62 21.80 -36.65
C VAL A 419 24.41 21.60 -37.55
N PHE A 420 24.08 22.59 -38.37
CA PHE A 420 23.13 22.42 -39.46
C PHE A 420 23.64 23.13 -40.71
N ILE A 421 23.17 22.69 -41.88
CA ILE A 421 23.47 23.35 -43.16
C ILE A 421 22.23 24.12 -43.58
N TYR A 422 22.39 25.39 -43.93
CA TYR A 422 21.35 26.20 -44.53
C TYR A 422 21.85 26.76 -45.86
N ASN A 423 21.18 26.41 -46.96
CA ASN A 423 21.56 26.82 -48.32
C ASN A 423 23.06 26.63 -48.62
N GLU A 424 23.57 25.43 -48.32
CA GLU A 424 24.98 25.02 -48.53
C GLU A 424 26.02 25.69 -47.61
N GLU A 425 25.59 26.53 -46.66
CA GLU A 425 26.45 27.11 -45.63
C GLU A 425 26.32 26.37 -44.30
N ASP A 426 27.45 26.13 -43.62
CA ASP A 426 27.51 25.45 -42.33
C ASP A 426 27.32 26.43 -41.16
N TYR A 427 26.42 26.08 -40.25
CA TYR A 427 26.13 26.85 -39.04
C TYR A 427 26.37 25.99 -37.79
N GLY A 428 27.22 26.48 -36.90
CA GLY A 428 27.48 25.86 -35.59
C GLY A 428 26.40 26.23 -34.57
N LEU A 429 26.04 25.27 -33.73
CA LEU A 429 25.07 25.44 -32.65
C LEU A 429 25.74 25.11 -31.31
N LEU A 430 25.32 25.80 -30.24
CA LEU A 430 25.76 25.45 -28.88
C LEU A 430 25.09 24.15 -28.40
N ILE A 431 23.85 23.91 -28.83
CA ILE A 431 22.99 22.79 -28.46
C ILE A 431 22.20 22.35 -29.69
N ASN A 432 21.98 21.05 -29.84
CA ASN A 432 21.11 20.52 -30.90
C ASN A 432 19.64 20.92 -30.66
N PRO A 433 18.98 21.62 -31.60
CA PRO A 433 17.58 22.00 -31.47
C PRO A 433 16.62 20.83 -31.65
N LEU A 434 17.09 19.69 -32.17
CA LEU A 434 16.30 18.49 -32.40
C LEU A 434 16.64 17.40 -31.38
N THR A 435 15.61 16.80 -30.80
CA THR A 435 15.74 15.65 -29.91
C THR A 435 14.85 14.52 -30.39
N ARG A 436 15.35 13.29 -30.37
CA ARG A 436 14.58 12.10 -30.74
C ARG A 436 14.07 11.38 -29.50
N GLN A 437 12.78 11.06 -29.48
CA GLN A 437 12.14 10.30 -28.41
C GLN A 437 11.03 9.42 -28.99
N ASN A 438 11.07 8.11 -28.68
CA ASN A 438 10.13 7.09 -29.18
C ASN A 438 9.91 7.18 -30.71
N GLY A 439 10.99 7.37 -31.48
CA GLY A 439 10.93 7.47 -32.95
C GLY A 439 10.43 8.81 -33.50
N THR A 440 9.97 9.73 -32.65
CA THR A 440 9.54 11.08 -33.05
C THR A 440 10.65 12.09 -32.82
N VAL A 441 10.83 13.01 -33.77
CA VAL A 441 11.77 14.13 -33.63
C VAL A 441 11.02 15.37 -33.13
N TRP A 442 11.55 15.95 -32.07
CA TRP A 442 10.97 17.05 -31.32
C TRP A 442 11.86 18.29 -31.42
N MET A 443 11.24 19.47 -31.46
CA MET A 443 11.92 20.76 -31.43
C MET A 443 11.26 21.69 -30.41
N GLU A 444 12.05 22.35 -29.58
CA GLU A 444 11.56 23.36 -28.64
C GLU A 444 11.00 24.58 -29.40
N ILE A 445 9.86 25.13 -28.96
CA ILE A 445 9.16 26.24 -29.65
C ILE A 445 10.09 27.43 -30.00
N GLN A 446 11.06 27.75 -29.16
CA GLN A 446 11.97 28.88 -29.37
C GLN A 446 12.83 28.74 -30.64
N TRP A 447 13.14 27.51 -31.04
CA TRP A 447 13.96 27.25 -32.23
C TRP A 447 13.21 27.52 -33.53
N PHE A 448 11.87 27.47 -33.52
CA PHE A 448 11.08 27.83 -34.69
C PHE A 448 11.31 29.28 -35.11
N LYS A 449 11.35 30.19 -34.12
CA LYS A 449 11.63 31.60 -34.36
C LYS A 449 13.07 31.83 -34.77
N ALA A 450 14.02 31.18 -34.09
CA ALA A 450 15.45 31.38 -34.33
C ALA A 450 15.92 30.84 -35.69
N LEU A 451 15.37 29.70 -36.16
CA LEU A 451 15.85 29.02 -37.37
C LEU A 451 14.98 29.26 -38.60
N PHE A 452 13.68 29.52 -38.40
CA PHE A 452 12.71 29.64 -39.49
C PHE A 452 11.97 30.97 -39.50
N GLY A 453 12.21 31.85 -38.53
CA GLY A 453 11.48 33.12 -38.38
C GLY A 453 10.04 32.97 -37.89
N VAL A 454 9.61 31.74 -37.56
CA VAL A 454 8.22 31.43 -37.21
C VAL A 454 8.00 31.57 -35.71
N ALA A 455 7.11 32.47 -35.29
CA ALA A 455 6.67 32.52 -33.91
C ALA A 455 5.77 31.32 -33.60
N ALA A 456 6.15 30.51 -32.61
CA ALA A 456 5.37 29.39 -32.11
C ALA A 456 4.94 29.69 -30.67
N GLU A 457 3.63 29.78 -30.44
CA GLU A 457 3.06 30.14 -29.14
C GLU A 457 1.84 29.27 -28.81
N GLU A 458 1.78 28.79 -27.57
CA GLU A 458 0.59 28.13 -27.06
C GLU A 458 -0.44 29.19 -26.64
N ARG A 459 -1.67 29.08 -27.17
CA ARG A 459 -2.79 29.96 -26.86
C ARG A 459 -4.06 29.15 -26.66
N GLU A 460 -5.12 29.81 -26.23
CA GLU A 460 -6.43 29.18 -26.11
C GLU A 460 -6.86 28.60 -27.47
N GLY A 461 -7.16 27.30 -27.48
CA GLY A 461 -7.56 26.57 -28.69
C GLY A 461 -6.44 25.84 -29.44
N GLY A 462 -5.16 26.04 -29.11
CA GLY A 462 -4.06 25.24 -29.68
C GLY A 462 -2.69 25.93 -29.75
N ILE A 463 -1.77 25.33 -30.49
CA ILE A 463 -0.46 25.91 -30.79
C ILE A 463 -0.53 26.70 -32.10
N HIS A 464 -0.12 27.96 -32.05
CA HIS A 464 -0.17 28.88 -33.19
C HIS A 464 1.22 29.09 -33.77
N LEU A 465 1.36 28.83 -35.07
CA LEU A 465 2.54 29.14 -35.86
C LEU A 465 2.26 30.35 -36.75
N THR A 466 3.04 31.42 -36.55
CA THR A 466 2.96 32.68 -37.30
C THR A 466 4.30 32.93 -38.00
N PRO A 467 4.37 32.73 -39.33
CA PRO A 467 5.59 32.95 -40.12
C PRO A 467 6.06 34.40 -40.18
#